data_AF-A3J6W7-F1
#
_entry.id   AF-A3J6W7-F1
#
_cell.length_a   1.000
_cell.length_b   1.000
_cell.length_c   1.000
_cell.angle_alpha   90.00
_cell.angle_beta   90.00
_cell.angle_gamma   90.00
#
_symmetry.space_group_name_H-M   'P 1'
#
loop_
_entity.id
_entity.type
_entity.pdbx_description
1 polymer ?
#
loop_
_entity_poly.entity_id
_entity_poly.type
_entity_poly.pdbx_seq_one_letter_code
_entity_poly.pdbx_strand_id
1 'polypeptide(L)'
;MILTPEFKFQVQTAFKEMQSKSDFLELLNIAKQMIYGDKTVPFSEKQLNYFITKDSQVIKSRVDFRIDLSKFEPFIEKNVVIEKKNINRKDCYVPFIIKKKSGQDRTIHAPIKGLKEFQKALNIILQCLHEPHTAATGFVIGKSIVDNAKKHIGQTYVYNIDLKDFFQV
;
A
#
# COMPACT_ATOMS: atom_id res chain seq x y z
N MET A 1 -6.78 9.61 14.16
CA MET A 1 -6.91 10.28 12.86
C MET A 1 -8.26 9.91 12.29
N ILE A 2 -9.06 10.89 11.88
CA ILE A 2 -10.39 10.66 11.30
C ILE A 2 -10.28 10.96 9.80
N LEU A 3 -10.66 10.01 8.95
CA LEU A 3 -10.72 10.23 7.51
C LEU A 3 -12.08 10.87 7.19
N THR A 4 -12.07 12.16 6.87
CA THR A 4 -13.31 12.90 6.57
C THR A 4 -13.92 12.42 5.25
N PRO A 5 -15.26 12.52 5.09
CA PRO A 5 -15.92 12.16 3.83
C PRO A 5 -15.35 12.92 2.62
N GLU A 6 -15.03 14.20 2.79
CA GLU A 6 -14.47 15.05 1.74
C GLU A 6 -13.08 14.55 1.30
N PHE A 7 -12.24 14.18 2.27
CA PHE A 7 -10.91 13.64 1.98
C PHE A 7 -11.01 12.26 1.31
N LYS A 8 -11.93 11.40 1.77
CA LYS A 8 -12.17 10.11 1.11
C LYS A 8 -12.59 10.30 -0.33
N PHE A 9 -13.52 11.21 -0.60
CA PHE A 9 -13.97 11.52 -1.95
C PHE A 9 -12.82 12.04 -2.81
N GLN A 10 -11.98 12.94 -2.29
CA GLN A 10 -10.79 13.43 -2.98
C GLN A 10 -9.84 12.28 -3.38
N VAL A 11 -9.51 11.40 -2.44
CA VAL A 11 -8.61 10.26 -2.68
C VAL A 11 -9.22 9.27 -3.69
N GLN A 12 -10.52 8.99 -3.58
CA GLN A 12 -11.24 8.09 -4.49
C GLN A 12 -11.27 8.64 -5.92
N THR A 13 -11.55 9.94 -6.07
CA THR A 13 -11.54 10.62 -7.37
C THR A 13 -10.14 10.61 -7.99
N ALA A 14 -9.12 11.03 -7.23
CA ALA A 14 -7.74 11.02 -7.69
C ALA A 14 -7.25 9.60 -8.07
N PHE A 15 -7.63 8.58 -7.30
CA PHE A 15 -7.31 7.18 -7.62
C PHE A 15 -8.04 6.67 -8.87
N LYS A 16 -9.26 7.14 -9.15
CA LYS A 16 -10.02 6.75 -10.34
C LYS A 16 -9.49 7.43 -11.59
N GLU A 17 -9.05 8.67 -11.48
CA GLU A 17 -8.59 9.49 -12.60
C GLU A 17 -7.11 9.26 -12.96
N MET A 18 -6.29 8.73 -12.04
CA MET A 18 -4.86 8.51 -12.28
C MET A 18 -4.60 7.65 -13.53
N GLN A 19 -3.74 8.14 -14.42
CA GLN A 19 -3.30 7.45 -15.64
C GLN A 19 -1.79 7.23 -15.67
N SER A 20 -1.05 7.96 -14.84
CA SER A 20 0.40 8.02 -14.87
C SER A 20 1.05 7.71 -13.53
N LYS A 21 2.36 7.45 -13.58
CA LYS A 21 3.19 7.30 -12.38
C LYS A 21 3.27 8.62 -11.59
N SER A 22 3.21 9.76 -12.28
CA SER A 22 3.21 11.08 -11.65
C SER A 22 1.92 11.28 -10.85
N ASP A 23 0.78 10.87 -11.40
CA ASP A 23 -0.53 10.97 -10.74
C ASP A 23 -0.55 10.10 -9.47
N PHE A 24 0.06 8.91 -9.53
CA PHE A 24 0.23 8.07 -8.35
C PHE A 24 1.15 8.72 -7.29
N LEU A 25 2.23 9.39 -7.71
CA LEU A 25 3.09 10.15 -6.80
C LEU A 25 2.33 11.30 -6.12
N GLU A 26 1.50 12.00 -6.88
CA GLU A 26 0.65 13.07 -6.37
C GLU A 26 -0.35 12.52 -5.35
N LEU A 27 -1.01 11.40 -5.65
CA LEU A 27 -1.91 10.74 -4.71
C LEU A 27 -1.22 10.35 -3.40
N LEU A 28 0.01 9.81 -3.48
CA LEU A 28 0.82 9.50 -2.30
C LEU A 28 1.17 10.77 -1.50
N ASN A 29 1.42 11.89 -2.17
CA ASN A 29 1.72 13.16 -1.52
C ASN A 29 0.49 13.80 -0.86
N ILE A 30 -0.69 13.70 -1.47
CA ILE A 30 -1.97 14.08 -0.86
C ILE A 30 -2.17 13.30 0.45
N ALA A 31 -2.00 11.98 0.40
CA ALA A 31 -2.12 11.14 1.60
C ALA A 31 -1.04 11.47 2.66
N LYS A 32 0.17 11.79 2.23
CA LYS A 32 1.27 12.16 3.13
C LYS A 32 1.01 13.50 3.83
N GLN A 33 0.46 14.48 3.14
CA GLN A 33 0.09 15.78 3.71
C GLN A 33 -1.00 15.62 4.76
N MET A 34 -1.96 14.72 4.55
CA MET A 34 -2.97 14.40 5.58
C MET A 34 -2.34 13.85 6.87
N ILE A 35 -1.27 13.07 6.78
CA ILE A 35 -0.61 12.47 7.96
C ILE A 35 0.22 13.51 8.73
N TYR A 36 0.98 14.35 8.01
CA TYR A 36 2.04 15.18 8.60
C TYR A 36 1.73 16.69 8.62
N GLY A 37 0.63 17.10 8.00
CA GLY A 37 0.25 18.50 7.85
C GLY A 37 1.22 19.30 6.98
N ASP A 38 1.22 20.62 7.19
CA ASP A 38 1.89 21.59 6.31
C ASP A 38 3.41 21.51 6.31
N LYS A 39 4.02 20.86 7.32
CA LYS A 39 5.48 20.66 7.39
C LYS A 39 5.95 19.43 6.61
N THR A 40 5.07 18.78 5.87
CA THR A 40 5.40 17.58 5.11
C THR A 40 6.36 17.88 3.97
N VAL A 41 7.35 17.02 3.78
CA VAL A 41 8.21 17.04 2.58
C VAL A 41 7.61 16.04 1.59
N PRO A 42 7.21 16.45 0.38
CA PRO A 42 6.64 15.51 -0.60
C PRO A 42 7.66 14.44 -1.00
N PHE A 43 7.16 13.27 -1.35
CA PHE A 43 7.95 12.25 -2.02
C PHE A 43 8.39 12.75 -3.40
N SER A 44 9.63 12.46 -3.75
CA SER A 44 10.18 12.69 -5.09
C SER A 44 10.01 11.46 -5.98
N GLU A 45 9.99 11.67 -7.30
CA GLU A 45 9.99 10.56 -8.26
C GLU A 45 11.19 9.62 -8.07
N LYS A 46 12.37 10.17 -7.72
CA LYS A 46 13.56 9.36 -7.44
C LYS A 46 13.32 8.38 -6.30
N GLN A 47 12.63 8.81 -5.24
CA GLN A 47 12.27 7.93 -4.13
C GLN A 47 11.24 6.89 -4.55
N LEU A 48 10.23 7.28 -5.33
CA LEU A 48 9.20 6.37 -5.83
C LEU A 48 9.81 5.28 -6.72
N ASN A 49 10.64 5.68 -7.69
CA ASN A 49 11.35 4.76 -8.58
C ASN A 49 12.28 3.83 -7.82
N TYR A 50 12.93 4.34 -6.76
CA TYR A 50 13.68 3.49 -5.86
C TYR A 50 12.77 2.40 -5.30
N PHE A 51 11.63 2.71 -4.69
CA PHE A 51 10.82 1.70 -4.00
C PHE A 51 10.07 0.70 -4.90
N ILE A 52 9.57 1.11 -6.07
CA ILE A 52 8.72 0.26 -6.94
C ILE A 52 9.52 -0.82 -7.69
N THR A 53 10.81 -0.60 -7.96
CA THR A 53 11.61 -1.43 -8.90
C THR A 53 12.21 -2.72 -8.30
N LYS A 54 11.80 -3.13 -7.09
CA LYS A 54 12.41 -4.27 -6.37
C LYS A 54 12.19 -5.62 -7.07
N ASP A 55 11.01 -5.82 -7.66
CA ASP A 55 10.55 -7.13 -8.13
C ASP A 55 10.58 -7.30 -9.65
N SER A 56 11.21 -6.38 -10.38
CA SER A 56 11.46 -6.59 -11.82
C SER A 56 12.56 -7.63 -12.01
N GLN A 57 12.18 -8.91 -11.96
CA GLN A 57 12.83 -9.96 -12.75
C GLN A 57 12.42 -9.86 -14.23
N VAL A 58 11.42 -9.04 -14.55
CA VAL A 58 10.78 -8.96 -15.86
C VAL A 58 11.18 -7.68 -16.56
N ILE A 59 11.70 -7.83 -17.78
CA ILE A 59 11.70 -6.79 -18.81
C ILE A 59 10.23 -6.41 -19.04
N LYS A 60 9.72 -5.37 -18.36
CA LYS A 60 8.37 -4.87 -18.66
C LYS A 60 8.45 -4.00 -19.91
N SER A 61 8.16 -4.60 -21.06
CA SER A 61 7.75 -3.85 -22.24
C SER A 61 6.44 -3.13 -21.90
N ARG A 62 6.48 -1.82 -21.68
CA ARG A 62 5.27 -0.99 -21.70
C ARG A 62 4.90 -0.82 -23.17
N VAL A 63 3.77 -1.37 -23.60
CA VAL A 63 3.20 -1.03 -24.91
C VAL A 63 2.35 0.22 -24.67
N ASP A 64 2.85 1.38 -25.07
CA ASP A 64 2.04 2.60 -25.04
C ASP A 64 1.06 2.55 -26.22
N PHE A 65 -0.25 2.42 -25.93
CA PHE A 65 -1.30 2.55 -26.94
C PHE A 65 -1.57 4.02 -27.21
N ARG A 66 -1.26 4.49 -28.41
CA ARG A 66 -1.81 5.74 -28.96
C ARG A 66 -2.73 5.41 -30.11
N ILE A 67 -4.00 5.79 -30.01
CA ILE A 67 -4.97 5.68 -31.10
C ILE A 67 -4.91 7.00 -31.87
N ASP A 68 -4.44 6.94 -33.12
CA ASP A 68 -4.53 8.04 -34.09
C ASP A 68 -5.87 7.94 -34.82
N LEU A 69 -6.83 8.80 -34.46
CA LEU A 69 -8.17 8.84 -35.07
C LEU A 69 -8.17 9.34 -36.53
N SER A 70 -7.02 9.71 -37.10
CA SER A 70 -6.90 10.22 -38.47
C SER A 70 -6.55 9.17 -39.52
N LYS A 71 -6.24 7.93 -39.12
CA LYS A 71 -5.84 6.84 -40.03
C LYS A 71 -6.75 5.64 -39.86
N PHE A 72 -7.37 5.19 -40.96
CA PHE A 72 -8.39 4.13 -40.98
C PHE A 72 -7.83 2.71 -40.75
N GLU A 73 -6.56 2.56 -40.35
CA GLU A 73 -6.03 1.31 -39.82
C GLU A 73 -5.17 1.54 -38.57
N PRO A 74 -5.38 0.77 -37.48
CA PRO A 74 -4.61 0.90 -36.25
C PRO A 74 -3.16 0.43 -36.45
N PHE A 75 -2.20 1.33 -36.22
CA PHE A 75 -0.77 1.02 -36.23
C PHE A 75 -0.22 0.88 -34.80
N ILE A 76 0.61 -0.15 -34.56
CA ILE A 76 1.25 -0.43 -33.27
C ILE A 76 2.67 0.12 -33.29
N GLU A 77 2.94 1.22 -32.57
CA GLU A 77 4.31 1.69 -32.33
C GLU A 77 4.89 1.03 -31.08
N LYS A 78 5.84 0.09 -31.25
CA LYS A 78 6.50 -0.63 -30.15
C LYS A 78 7.69 0.17 -29.61
N ASN A 79 7.47 1.02 -28.61
CA ASN A 79 8.57 1.61 -27.83
C ASN A 79 8.91 0.70 -26.64
N VAL A 80 10.05 0.00 -26.69
CA VAL A 80 10.52 -0.86 -25.59
C VAL A 80 11.39 -0.04 -24.64
N VAL A 81 10.85 0.35 -23.48
CA VAL A 81 11.66 0.90 -22.37
C VAL A 81 12.26 -0.27 -21.59
N ILE A 82 13.58 -0.41 -21.63
CA ILE A 82 14.32 -1.46 -20.88
C ILE A 82 14.72 -0.89 -19.51
N GLU A 83 13.95 -1.19 -18.46
CA GLU A 83 14.35 -0.89 -17.08
C GLU A 83 15.29 -1.98 -16.54
N LYS A 84 16.57 -1.66 -16.31
CA LYS A 84 17.55 -2.60 -15.73
C LYS A 84 17.40 -2.72 -14.22
N LYS A 85 17.45 -3.95 -13.70
CA LYS A 85 17.47 -4.25 -12.25
C LYS A 85 18.66 -3.56 -11.58
N ASN A 86 18.41 -2.81 -10.50
CA ASN A 86 19.47 -2.19 -9.71
C ASN A 86 20.08 -3.22 -8.75
N ILE A 87 21.21 -3.79 -9.16
CA ILE A 87 21.88 -4.94 -8.51
C ILE A 87 22.50 -4.57 -7.14
N ASN A 88 22.76 -3.28 -6.89
CA ASN A 88 23.43 -2.77 -5.67
C ASN A 88 22.45 -2.14 -4.66
N ARG A 89 21.17 -2.48 -4.73
CA ARG A 89 20.16 -1.87 -3.87
C ARG A 89 20.13 -2.53 -2.49
N LYS A 90 20.22 -1.70 -1.43
CA LYS A 90 20.13 -2.15 -0.03
C LYS A 90 18.74 -2.72 0.30
N ASP A 91 18.71 -3.70 1.20
CA ASP A 91 17.47 -4.28 1.71
C ASP A 91 16.55 -3.21 2.30
N CYS A 92 15.27 -3.33 1.99
CA CYS A 92 14.26 -2.39 2.45
C CYS A 92 13.60 -2.82 3.77
N TYR A 93 14.01 -3.96 4.33
CA TYR A 93 13.57 -4.47 5.61
C TYR A 93 14.77 -4.89 6.45
N VAL A 94 14.69 -4.63 7.76
CA VAL A 94 15.71 -5.00 8.74
C VAL A 94 15.08 -5.99 9.73
N PRO A 95 15.63 -7.20 9.87
CA PRO A 95 15.15 -8.17 10.83
C PRO A 95 15.58 -7.79 12.25
N PHE A 96 14.69 -8.01 13.22
CA PHE A 96 15.01 -8.00 14.64
C PHE A 96 14.17 -9.06 15.36
N ILE A 97 14.64 -9.51 16.52
CA ILE A 97 13.99 -10.61 17.26
C ILE A 97 13.26 -10.03 18.47
N ILE A 98 12.04 -10.50 18.69
CA ILE A 98 11.32 -10.31 19.96
C ILE A 98 10.84 -11.67 20.48
N LYS A 99 10.65 -11.78 21.81
CA LYS A 99 10.10 -13.00 22.42
C LYS A 99 8.58 -13.04 22.26
N LYS A 100 8.03 -14.19 21.86
CA LYS A 100 6.59 -14.50 21.92
C LYS A 100 6.16 -14.68 23.39
N LYS A 101 4.84 -14.63 23.64
CA LYS A 101 4.26 -15.00 24.95
C LYS A 101 4.65 -16.42 25.40
N SER A 102 4.87 -17.33 24.45
CA SER A 102 5.33 -18.69 24.69
C SER A 102 6.84 -18.82 24.98
N GLY A 103 7.60 -17.71 24.95
CA GLY A 103 9.06 -17.71 25.13
C GLY A 103 9.89 -17.99 23.88
N GLN A 104 9.27 -18.48 22.80
CA GLN A 104 9.91 -18.67 21.49
C GLN A 104 10.25 -17.34 20.81
N ASP A 105 11.26 -17.33 19.95
CA ASP A 105 11.63 -16.16 19.16
C ASP A 105 10.64 -15.87 18.03
N ARG A 106 10.41 -14.58 17.78
CA ARG A 106 9.70 -14.04 16.62
C ARG A 106 10.61 -13.06 15.92
N THR A 107 11.01 -13.39 14.71
CA THR A 107 11.71 -12.47 13.81
C THR A 107 10.68 -11.51 13.19
N ILE A 108 10.90 -10.22 13.34
CA ILE A 108 10.12 -9.16 12.71
C ILE A 108 10.98 -8.45 11.67
N HIS A 109 10.44 -8.28 10.47
CA HIS A 109 11.08 -7.54 9.39
C HIS A 109 10.51 -6.12 9.38
N ALA A 110 11.23 -5.15 9.95
CA ALA A 110 10.79 -3.76 9.95
C ALA A 110 11.20 -3.06 8.65
N PRO A 111 10.29 -2.34 7.97
CA PRO A 111 10.65 -1.55 6.81
C PRO A 111 11.60 -0.41 7.20
N ILE A 112 12.57 -0.10 6.34
CA ILE A 112 13.42 1.08 6.50
C ILE A 112 12.56 2.35 6.51
N LYS A 113 13.05 3.42 7.15
CA LYS A 113 12.31 4.68 7.34
C LYS A 113 11.65 5.16 6.05
N GLY A 114 12.39 5.21 4.94
CA GLY A 114 11.84 5.63 3.64
C GLY A 114 10.65 4.80 3.18
N LEU A 115 10.78 3.47 3.18
CA LEU A 115 9.70 2.56 2.76
C LEU A 115 8.50 2.65 3.70
N LYS A 116 8.75 2.74 5.01
CA LYS A 116 7.70 2.88 6.02
C LYS A 116 6.80 4.09 5.76
N GLU A 117 7.38 5.20 5.30
CA GLU A 117 6.63 6.41 4.97
C GLU A 117 5.72 6.22 3.75
N PHE A 118 6.19 5.54 2.71
CA PHE A 118 5.34 5.17 1.56
C PHE A 118 4.21 4.23 1.98
N GLN A 119 4.51 3.22 2.80
CA GLN A 119 3.50 2.27 3.29
C GLN A 119 2.43 2.94 4.14
N LYS A 120 2.79 3.95 4.95
CA LYS A 120 1.80 4.73 5.69
C LYS A 120 0.88 5.52 4.77
N ALA A 121 1.44 6.22 3.77
CA ALA A 121 0.63 6.96 2.80
C ALA A 121 -0.30 6.02 2.02
N LEU A 122 0.23 4.87 1.55
CA LEU A 122 -0.56 3.85 0.87
C LEU A 122 -1.67 3.28 1.76
N ASN A 123 -1.40 3.02 3.03
CA ASN A 123 -2.41 2.54 3.99
C ASN A 123 -3.58 3.52 4.12
N ILE A 124 -3.33 4.83 4.10
CA ILE A 124 -4.40 5.83 4.12
C ILE A 124 -5.23 5.77 2.83
N ILE A 125 -4.57 5.68 1.67
CA ILE A 125 -5.26 5.54 0.39
C ILE A 125 -6.17 4.31 0.41
N LEU A 126 -5.64 3.15 0.81
CA LEU A 126 -6.41 1.90 0.85
C LEU A 126 -7.60 1.96 1.82
N GLN A 127 -7.46 2.66 2.95
CA GLN A 127 -8.57 2.88 3.89
C GLN A 127 -9.66 3.80 3.33
N CYS A 128 -9.34 4.68 2.37
CA CYS A 128 -10.33 5.46 1.66
C CYS A 128 -11.02 4.65 0.56
N LEU A 129 -10.32 3.68 -0.06
CA LEU A 129 -10.82 2.89 -1.17
C LEU A 129 -11.63 1.66 -0.76
N HIS A 130 -11.34 1.09 0.42
CA HIS A 130 -11.93 -0.16 0.87
C HIS A 130 -12.78 0.01 2.12
N GLU A 131 -14.00 -0.51 2.08
CA GLU A 131 -14.86 -0.66 3.25
C GLU A 131 -14.74 -2.08 3.80
N PRO A 132 -14.24 -2.26 5.04
CA PRO A 132 -14.10 -3.57 5.63
C PRO A 132 -15.46 -4.17 5.96
N HIS A 133 -15.57 -5.49 5.88
CA HIS A 133 -16.78 -6.22 6.27
C HIS A 133 -17.21 -5.89 7.70
N THR A 134 -18.52 -5.87 7.96
CA THR A 134 -19.10 -5.49 9.27
C THR A 134 -18.60 -6.36 10.42
N ALA A 135 -18.33 -7.64 10.13
CA ALA A 135 -17.77 -8.59 11.08
C ALA A 135 -16.30 -8.31 11.46
N ALA A 136 -15.52 -7.65 10.60
CA ALA A 136 -14.10 -7.39 10.83
C ALA A 136 -13.90 -6.33 11.92
N THR A 137 -13.03 -6.63 12.88
CA THR A 137 -12.70 -5.78 14.04
C THR A 137 -11.19 -5.53 14.16
N GLY A 138 -10.36 -6.48 13.72
CA GLY A 138 -8.91 -6.33 13.69
C GLY A 138 -8.45 -5.27 12.69
N PHE A 139 -7.58 -4.36 13.12
CA PHE A 139 -6.98 -3.31 12.29
C PHE A 139 -7.97 -2.32 11.62
N VAL A 140 -9.24 -2.30 12.04
CA VAL A 140 -10.25 -1.38 11.52
C VAL A 140 -10.28 -0.11 12.37
N ILE A 141 -10.30 1.07 11.72
CA ILE A 141 -10.40 2.36 12.41
C ILE A 141 -11.66 2.40 13.28
N GLY A 142 -11.51 2.84 14.53
CA GLY A 142 -12.63 3.00 15.47
C GLY A 142 -13.15 1.69 16.06
N LYS A 143 -12.55 0.54 15.72
CA LYS A 143 -12.85 -0.76 16.35
C LYS A 143 -11.66 -1.21 17.19
N SER A 144 -11.97 -2.01 18.21
CA SER A 144 -10.98 -2.53 19.16
C SER A 144 -11.16 -4.02 19.41
N ILE A 145 -10.21 -4.61 20.12
CA ILE A 145 -10.31 -5.99 20.62
C ILE A 145 -11.55 -6.19 21.51
N VAL A 146 -12.01 -5.12 22.18
CA VAL A 146 -13.20 -5.16 23.04
C VAL A 146 -14.46 -5.30 22.19
N ASP A 147 -14.53 -4.62 21.05
CA ASP A 147 -15.69 -4.71 20.14
C ASP A 147 -15.80 -6.09 19.49
N ASN A 148 -14.67 -6.77 19.30
CA ASN A 148 -14.68 -8.19 18.94
C ASN A 148 -15.26 -9.05 20.06
N ALA A 149 -14.75 -8.89 21.29
CA ALA A 149 -15.16 -9.69 22.44
C ALA A 149 -16.64 -9.53 22.81
N LYS A 150 -17.19 -8.32 22.67
CA LYS A 150 -18.61 -8.03 22.97
C LYS A 150 -19.58 -8.95 22.24
N LYS A 151 -19.28 -9.34 20.99
CA LYS A 151 -20.13 -10.23 20.19
C LYS A 151 -20.23 -11.66 20.75
N HIS A 152 -19.29 -12.03 21.62
CA HIS A 152 -19.20 -13.38 22.19
C HIS A 152 -19.69 -13.45 23.64
N ILE A 153 -20.10 -12.32 24.24
CA ILE A 153 -20.62 -12.30 25.61
C ILE A 153 -21.91 -13.12 25.69
N GLY A 154 -22.02 -14.00 26.69
CA GLY A 154 -23.18 -14.85 26.92
C GLY A 154 -23.30 -16.07 25.99
N GLN A 155 -22.33 -16.29 25.11
CA GLN A 155 -22.31 -17.47 24.25
C GLN A 155 -21.74 -18.68 25.01
N THR A 156 -22.47 -19.80 25.01
CA THR A 156 -22.04 -21.05 25.67
C THR A 156 -20.84 -21.68 24.95
N TYR A 157 -20.75 -21.51 23.62
CA TYR A 157 -19.69 -22.08 22.79
C TYR A 157 -19.07 -21.01 21.91
N VAL A 158 -17.73 -20.99 21.84
CA VAL A 158 -16.96 -20.11 20.96
C VAL A 158 -16.03 -20.96 20.13
N TYR A 159 -16.19 -20.89 18.81
CA TYR A 159 -15.32 -21.60 17.87
C TYR A 159 -14.13 -20.73 17.48
N ASN A 160 -12.92 -21.22 17.75
CA ASN A 160 -11.67 -20.50 17.49
C ASN A 160 -10.93 -21.12 16.31
N ILE A 161 -10.66 -20.30 15.30
CA ILE A 161 -9.91 -20.67 14.10
C ILE A 161 -8.80 -19.64 13.92
N ASP A 162 -7.59 -20.11 13.64
CA ASP A 162 -6.44 -19.24 13.35
C ASP A 162 -5.71 -19.69 12.09
N LEU A 163 -5.10 -18.74 11.39
CA LEU A 163 -4.31 -18.99 10.20
C LEU A 163 -2.84 -19.13 10.60
N LYS A 164 -2.24 -20.27 10.23
CA LYS A 164 -0.80 -20.47 10.41
C LYS A 164 -0.03 -19.58 9.43
N ASP A 165 0.96 -18.84 9.96
CA ASP A 165 1.91 -18.04 9.19
C ASP A 165 1.27 -17.01 8.23
N PHE A 166 0.26 -16.26 8.70
CA PHE A 166 -0.49 -15.29 7.90
C PHE A 166 0.38 -14.25 7.17
N PHE A 167 1.45 -13.77 7.81
CA PHE A 167 2.46 -12.92 7.18
C PHE A 167 3.71 -13.76 6.95
N GLN A 168 3.84 -14.32 5.75
CA GLN A 168 5.09 -14.93 5.32
C GLN A 168 6.12 -13.83 5.10
N VAL A 169 7.34 -14.09 5.55
CA VAL A 169 8.50 -13.20 5.37
C VAL A 169 9.17 -13.49 4.03
#